data_AF-A0A8S9HY85-F1
#
_entry.id   AF-A0A8S9HY85-F1
#
_cell.length_a   1.000
_cell.length_b   1.000
_cell.length_c   1.000
_cell.angle_alpha   90.00
_cell.angle_beta   90.00
_cell.angle_gamma   90.00
#
_symmetry.space_group_name_H-M   'P 1'
#
loop_
_entity.id
_entity.type
_entity.pdbx_description
1 polymer ?
#
loop_
_entity_poly.entity_id
_entity_poly.type
_entity_poly.pdbx_seq_one_letter_code
_entity_poly.pdbx_strand_id
1 'polypeptide(L)'
;AIAPGFLDTDIFRLQTLQHVMRMTRTWDSTMSMIPKGGDTIWGGLDWSPEKGHTCSGKKKSSNKTRGEAGENSVSKTKPVNYGRIISFGKDVAEAPPSEIENIDFRGAVKGQSIPNNTCRDVWTEYHDMGIGGIKAIAEYKVYTADAVIDLLHYVAPKMMARGAAHFSYGIADDLDDPKYEHHRHWSNPLETKLPNAPEMEIYSLYGVGIPTERSYIYKLNQSPDSCIPFHIFTSAHEEDEESCLKAGVYNVDGDETVPVLSAGFMCAKAWRGKTRFNPSGIKTYIREYNHSPPANLLEGRGTQSGAHVDIMGNFALIEDIMRVATGGNGSDLGHDQVHSGIFKWSERIDLKL
;
A
#
# COMPACT_ATOMS: atom_id res chain seq x y z
N ALA A 1 0.18 -8.03 7.61
CA ALA A 1 -0.84 -8.61 6.71
C ALA A 1 -1.24 -9.98 7.25
N ILE A 2 -2.52 -10.34 7.28
CA ILE A 2 -2.94 -11.74 7.50
C ILE A 2 -3.17 -12.31 6.10
N ALA A 3 -2.39 -13.30 5.71
CA ALA A 3 -2.46 -13.90 4.39
C ALA A 3 -3.90 -14.38 4.08
N PRO A 4 -4.40 -14.20 2.84
CA PRO A 4 -5.75 -14.61 2.44
C PRO A 4 -6.10 -16.07 2.79
N GLY A 5 -5.10 -16.96 2.81
CA GLY A 5 -5.28 -18.39 3.12
C GLY A 5 -5.36 -18.77 4.61
N PHE A 6 -5.03 -17.88 5.55
CA PHE A 6 -5.13 -18.20 6.99
C PHE A 6 -6.59 -18.22 7.48
N LEU A 7 -7.52 -17.67 6.70
CA LEU A 7 -8.95 -17.54 7.04
C LEU A 7 -9.85 -18.59 6.36
N ASP A 8 -9.28 -19.57 5.65
CA ASP A 8 -10.04 -20.56 4.87
C ASP A 8 -10.49 -21.81 5.67
N THR A 9 -10.25 -21.87 6.99
CA THR A 9 -10.73 -22.97 7.84
C THR A 9 -11.86 -22.51 8.78
N ASP A 10 -13.08 -22.98 8.50
CA ASP A 10 -14.34 -22.44 9.01
C ASP A 10 -14.54 -22.48 10.54
N ILE A 11 -13.81 -23.31 11.28
CA ILE A 11 -14.06 -23.51 12.73
C ILE A 11 -13.36 -22.44 13.60
N PHE A 12 -12.22 -21.91 13.16
CA PHE A 12 -11.47 -20.88 13.89
C PHE A 12 -11.71 -19.46 13.37
N ARG A 13 -12.44 -19.33 12.25
CA ARG A 13 -12.56 -18.11 11.45
C ARG A 13 -13.23 -16.95 12.20
N LEU A 14 -14.40 -17.17 12.79
CA LEU A 14 -15.20 -16.09 13.39
C LEU A 14 -14.64 -15.61 14.73
N GLN A 15 -14.31 -16.53 15.64
CA GLN A 15 -13.79 -16.16 16.97
C GLN A 15 -12.39 -15.52 16.88
N THR A 16 -11.50 -16.08 16.06
CA THR A 16 -10.16 -15.50 15.87
C THR A 16 -10.26 -14.14 15.19
N LEU A 17 -11.09 -13.99 14.17
CA LEU A 17 -11.29 -12.71 13.49
C LEU A 17 -11.91 -11.67 14.42
N GLN A 18 -12.92 -12.03 15.21
CA GLN A 18 -13.51 -11.14 16.22
C GLN A 18 -12.47 -10.71 17.26
N HIS A 19 -11.60 -11.61 17.72
CA HIS A 19 -10.53 -11.29 18.64
C HIS A 19 -9.50 -10.34 18.02
N VAL A 20 -9.09 -10.59 16.77
CA VAL A 20 -8.20 -9.70 16.01
C VAL A 20 -8.84 -8.33 15.80
N MET A 21 -10.14 -8.27 15.46
CA MET A 21 -10.88 -7.02 15.33
C MET A 21 -10.94 -6.26 16.65
N ARG A 22 -11.13 -6.95 17.78
CA ARG A 22 -11.11 -6.31 19.11
C ARG A 22 -9.75 -5.73 19.45
N MET A 23 -8.69 -6.51 19.23
CA MET A 23 -7.31 -6.12 19.51
C MET A 23 -6.88 -4.94 18.62
N THR A 24 -7.14 -4.99 17.32
CA THR A 24 -6.72 -3.93 16.39
C THR A 24 -7.41 -2.59 16.68
N ARG A 25 -8.62 -2.60 17.24
CA ARG A 25 -9.34 -1.38 17.65
C ARG A 25 -8.77 -0.68 18.88
N THR A 26 -7.94 -1.37 19.68
CA THR A 26 -7.21 -0.75 20.79
C THR A 26 -5.79 -0.34 20.39
N TRP A 27 -5.35 -0.70 19.19
CA TRP A 27 -4.03 -0.36 18.64
C TRP A 27 -4.15 0.85 17.72
N ASP A 28 -4.19 2.05 18.30
CA ASP A 28 -4.28 3.27 17.52
C ASP A 28 -3.09 3.49 16.58
N SER A 29 -1.95 2.83 16.83
CA SER A 29 -0.82 2.79 15.89
C SER A 29 -1.19 2.21 14.52
N THR A 30 -2.25 1.42 14.40
CA THR A 30 -2.75 0.94 13.10
C THR A 30 -3.18 2.09 12.19
N MET A 31 -3.59 3.22 12.76
CA MET A 31 -3.93 4.45 12.02
C MET A 31 -2.72 5.04 11.29
N SER A 32 -1.49 4.71 11.68
CA SER A 32 -0.28 5.16 10.99
C SER A 32 -0.10 4.52 9.61
N MET A 33 -0.74 3.36 9.38
CA MET A 33 -0.64 2.57 8.14
C MET A 33 -1.58 3.06 7.04
N ILE A 34 -2.48 4.01 7.34
CA ILE A 34 -3.34 4.59 6.31
C ILE A 34 -2.46 5.39 5.32
N PRO A 35 -2.64 5.21 4.00
CA PRO A 35 -1.93 5.95 2.97
C PRO A 35 -1.96 7.47 3.22
N LYS A 36 -0.77 8.09 3.24
CA LYS A 36 -0.62 9.55 3.35
C LYS A 36 -0.43 10.16 1.96
N GLY A 37 -0.92 11.38 1.78
CA GLY A 37 -0.79 12.16 0.55
C GLY A 37 -1.90 11.97 -0.47
N GLY A 38 -2.94 11.21 -0.12
CA GLY A 38 -4.17 11.13 -0.92
C GLY A 38 -3.96 10.70 -2.37
N ASP A 39 -4.85 11.16 -3.23
CA ASP A 39 -4.85 10.82 -4.65
C ASP A 39 -3.62 11.40 -5.38
N THR A 40 -3.00 12.45 -4.81
CA THR A 40 -1.76 13.06 -5.33
C THR A 40 -0.61 12.06 -5.34
N ILE A 41 -0.44 11.27 -4.27
CA ILE A 41 0.65 10.30 -4.17
C ILE A 41 0.23 8.95 -4.76
N TRP A 42 -0.98 8.48 -4.46
CA TRP A 42 -1.39 7.10 -4.71
C TRP A 42 -2.15 6.92 -6.03
N GLY A 43 -2.43 8.00 -6.76
CA GLY A 43 -3.20 7.95 -8.00
C GLY A 43 -4.71 8.06 -7.78
N GLY A 44 -5.43 8.31 -8.87
CA GLY A 44 -6.87 8.52 -8.90
C GLY A 44 -7.63 7.50 -9.76
N LEU A 45 -8.81 7.88 -10.24
CA LEU A 45 -9.73 7.00 -10.99
C LEU A 45 -9.21 6.51 -12.34
N ASP A 46 -8.24 7.21 -12.95
CA ASP A 46 -7.71 6.95 -14.30
C ASP A 46 -6.18 6.89 -14.40
N TRP A 47 -5.47 7.14 -13.29
CA TRP A 47 -4.02 7.19 -13.26
C TRP A 47 -3.44 6.62 -11.96
N SER A 48 -2.22 6.09 -12.06
CA SER A 48 -1.39 5.74 -10.91
C SER A 48 0.10 5.87 -11.26
N PRO A 49 0.98 6.10 -10.27
CA PRO A 49 2.42 6.16 -10.49
C PRO A 49 2.97 4.90 -11.15
N GLU A 50 2.46 3.73 -10.76
CA GLU A 50 2.90 2.41 -11.22
C GLU A 50 2.33 2.01 -12.59
N LYS A 51 1.59 2.89 -13.29
CA LYS A 51 0.95 2.56 -14.58
C LYS A 51 1.92 1.90 -15.58
N GLY A 52 1.54 0.72 -16.08
CA GLY A 52 2.39 -0.09 -16.97
C GLY A 52 3.43 -0.94 -16.25
N HIS A 53 3.34 -1.09 -14.92
CA HIS A 53 4.05 -2.12 -14.17
C HIS A 53 3.59 -3.51 -14.64
N THR A 54 4.54 -4.43 -14.73
CA THR A 54 4.34 -5.82 -15.14
C THR A 54 4.78 -6.74 -14.01
N CYS A 55 3.92 -7.66 -13.59
CA CYS A 55 4.20 -8.58 -12.48
C CYS A 55 5.03 -9.80 -12.87
N SER A 56 5.49 -9.90 -14.12
CA SER A 56 6.38 -10.97 -14.58
C SER A 56 7.67 -10.96 -13.76
N GLY A 57 7.85 -11.97 -12.91
CA GLY A 57 9.13 -12.20 -12.25
C GLY A 57 10.23 -12.31 -13.30
N LYS A 58 11.39 -11.68 -13.06
CA LYS A 58 12.57 -11.84 -13.92
C LYS A 58 12.90 -13.34 -14.01
N LYS A 59 12.46 -14.03 -15.07
CA LYS A 59 12.97 -15.36 -15.41
C LYS A 59 14.48 -15.21 -15.50
N LYS A 60 15.22 -15.94 -14.67
CA LYS A 60 16.68 -16.07 -14.84
C LYS A 60 16.92 -16.40 -16.30
N SER A 61 17.71 -15.56 -16.97
CA SER A 61 18.24 -15.83 -18.30
C SER A 61 18.97 -17.17 -18.25
N SER A 62 18.25 -18.25 -18.54
CA SER A 62 18.89 -19.50 -18.93
C SER A 62 19.38 -19.27 -20.34
N ASN A 63 20.71 -19.30 -20.51
CA ASN A 63 21.35 -19.28 -21.82
C ASN A 63 20.67 -20.30 -22.73
N LYS A 64 19.84 -19.81 -23.66
CA LYS A 64 19.48 -20.56 -24.87
C LYS A 64 20.01 -19.76 -26.06
N THR A 65 20.84 -20.47 -26.79
CA THR A 65 21.52 -20.11 -28.03
C THR A 65 20.62 -19.35 -29.01
N ARG A 66 21.24 -18.37 -29.68
CA ARG A 66 20.69 -17.59 -30.80
C ARG A 66 19.85 -18.45 -31.75
N GLY A 67 18.58 -18.08 -31.88
CA GLY A 67 17.68 -18.47 -32.96
C GLY A 67 16.73 -17.31 -33.22
N GLU A 68 16.88 -16.73 -34.41
CA GLU A 68 16.01 -15.83 -35.18
C GLU A 68 14.95 -14.96 -34.47
N ALA A 69 15.04 -13.65 -34.77
CA ALA A 69 14.11 -12.61 -34.35
C ALA A 69 12.67 -12.91 -34.80
N GLY A 70 11.88 -13.46 -33.88
CA GLY A 70 10.42 -13.41 -33.92
C GLY A 70 9.93 -12.16 -33.19
N GLU A 71 9.02 -11.43 -33.83
CA GLU A 71 8.38 -10.21 -33.30
C GLU A 71 7.94 -10.37 -31.84
N ASN A 72 8.34 -9.43 -30.99
CA ASN A 72 7.85 -9.31 -29.62
C ASN A 72 6.32 -9.23 -29.64
N SER A 73 5.64 -10.34 -29.35
CA SER A 73 4.21 -10.33 -29.03
C SER A 73 4.05 -9.53 -27.74
N VAL A 74 3.82 -8.23 -27.87
CA VAL A 74 3.38 -7.36 -26.77
C VAL A 74 2.13 -8.02 -26.20
N SER A 75 2.23 -8.63 -25.01
CA SER A 75 1.06 -9.13 -24.32
C SER A 75 0.13 -7.92 -24.16
N LYS A 76 -1.07 -8.01 -24.76
CA LYS A 76 -2.09 -6.97 -24.67
C LYS A 76 -2.71 -7.02 -23.27
N THR A 77 -1.90 -6.87 -22.23
CA THR A 77 -2.36 -6.75 -20.86
C THR A 77 -3.09 -5.42 -20.75
N LYS A 78 -4.37 -5.47 -20.35
CA LYS A 78 -5.15 -4.26 -20.11
C LYS A 78 -4.42 -3.42 -19.05
N PRO A 79 -4.33 -2.09 -19.22
CA PRO A 79 -3.68 -1.25 -18.24
C PRO A 79 -4.46 -1.30 -16.92
N VAL A 80 -3.84 -1.83 -15.87
CA VAL A 80 -4.38 -1.83 -14.51
C VAL A 80 -4.30 -0.43 -13.92
N ASN A 81 -5.36 0.02 -13.26
CA ASN A 81 -5.33 1.26 -12.49
C ASN A 81 -5.22 1.00 -10.99
N TYR A 82 -4.01 1.18 -10.47
CA TYR A 82 -3.70 1.00 -9.06
C TYR A 82 -4.19 2.16 -8.17
N GLY A 83 -4.59 3.31 -8.73
CA GLY A 83 -5.17 4.42 -7.97
C GLY A 83 -6.53 4.08 -7.33
N ARG A 84 -7.19 3.03 -7.83
CA ARG A 84 -8.44 2.47 -7.30
C ARG A 84 -8.13 1.51 -6.16
N ILE A 85 -7.87 2.01 -4.95
CA ILE A 85 -7.49 1.18 -3.78
C ILE A 85 -8.54 0.11 -3.47
N ILE A 86 -9.82 0.46 -3.51
CA ILE A 86 -10.93 -0.48 -3.33
C ILE A 86 -11.87 -0.35 -4.53
N SER A 87 -12.24 -1.48 -5.14
CA SER A 87 -13.26 -1.55 -6.19
C SER A 87 -14.30 -2.61 -5.86
N PHE A 88 -15.59 -2.30 -5.93
CA PHE A 88 -16.68 -3.25 -5.76
C PHE A 88 -17.04 -3.87 -7.12
N GLY A 89 -16.51 -5.06 -7.39
CA GLY A 89 -16.66 -5.77 -8.66
C GLY A 89 -15.43 -5.70 -9.58
N LYS A 90 -15.16 -6.79 -10.31
CA LYS A 90 -14.04 -6.88 -11.26
C LYS A 90 -14.29 -6.04 -12.51
N ASP A 91 -15.53 -6.06 -12.99
CA ASP A 91 -16.04 -5.20 -14.06
C ASP A 91 -15.81 -3.72 -13.75
N VAL A 92 -16.14 -3.29 -12.52
CA VAL A 92 -15.89 -1.92 -12.05
C VAL A 92 -14.39 -1.61 -11.98
N ALA A 93 -13.58 -2.55 -11.46
CA ALA A 93 -12.13 -2.36 -11.36
C ALA A 93 -11.47 -2.12 -12.73
N GLU A 94 -11.97 -2.78 -13.79
CA GLU A 94 -11.46 -2.68 -15.16
C GLU A 94 -12.17 -1.61 -16.02
N ALA A 95 -13.33 -1.11 -15.59
CA ALA A 95 -14.14 -0.18 -16.38
C ALA A 95 -13.42 1.17 -16.62
N PRO A 96 -13.59 1.79 -17.79
CA PRO A 96 -13.24 3.19 -18.00
C PRO A 96 -13.93 4.09 -16.97
N PRO A 97 -13.28 5.17 -16.48
CA PRO A 97 -13.87 6.07 -15.48
C PRO A 97 -15.25 6.63 -15.88
N SER A 98 -15.48 6.86 -17.17
CA SER A 98 -16.75 7.37 -17.71
C SER A 98 -17.93 6.41 -17.56
N GLU A 99 -17.68 5.12 -17.35
CA GLU A 99 -18.71 4.08 -17.19
C GLU A 99 -19.02 3.79 -15.72
N ILE A 100 -18.30 4.43 -14.79
CA ILE A 100 -18.44 4.20 -13.36
C ILE A 100 -19.40 5.24 -12.78
N GLU A 101 -20.66 4.85 -12.62
CA GLU A 101 -21.65 5.66 -11.91
C GLU A 101 -21.51 5.48 -10.40
N ASN A 102 -20.94 6.47 -9.71
CA ASN A 102 -20.80 6.47 -8.25
C ASN A 102 -21.97 7.21 -7.59
N ILE A 103 -22.54 6.61 -6.54
CA ILE A 103 -23.51 7.27 -5.65
C ILE A 103 -22.78 7.68 -4.37
N ASP A 104 -22.74 8.97 -4.06
CA ASP A 104 -22.02 9.48 -2.88
C ASP A 104 -22.61 8.94 -1.56
N PHE A 105 -21.75 8.34 -0.74
CA PHE A 105 -22.13 7.72 0.53
C PHE A 105 -22.02 8.68 1.71
N ARG A 106 -21.31 9.81 1.60
CA ARG A 106 -20.98 10.68 2.74
C ARG A 106 -22.22 11.25 3.44
N GLY A 107 -23.29 11.49 2.67
CA GLY A 107 -24.59 11.93 3.19
C GLY A 107 -25.61 10.83 3.43
N ALA A 108 -25.25 9.56 3.19
CA ALA A 108 -26.19 8.45 3.29
C ALA A 108 -26.58 8.16 4.75
N VAL A 109 -27.86 7.89 4.98
CA VAL A 109 -28.33 7.43 6.29
C VAL A 109 -27.88 5.98 6.47
N LYS A 110 -27.03 5.73 7.46
CA LYS A 110 -26.53 4.39 7.79
C LYS A 110 -27.65 3.36 8.01
N GLY A 111 -28.81 3.82 8.48
CA GLY A 111 -29.89 2.97 8.96
C GLY A 111 -29.50 2.29 10.28
N GLN A 112 -30.47 1.61 10.90
CA GLN A 112 -30.22 0.82 12.11
C GLN A 112 -29.99 -0.64 11.73
N SER A 113 -28.97 -1.25 12.34
CA SER A 113 -28.80 -2.69 12.31
C SER A 113 -29.82 -3.36 13.23
N ILE A 114 -30.54 -4.37 12.74
CA ILE A 114 -31.35 -5.24 13.59
C ILE A 114 -30.40 -6.32 14.12
N PRO A 115 -30.08 -6.34 15.43
CA PRO A 115 -29.03 -7.21 15.95
C PRO A 115 -29.44 -8.68 15.83
N ASN A 116 -28.77 -9.44 14.96
CA ASN A 116 -28.81 -10.90 14.98
C ASN A 116 -27.88 -11.41 16.10
N ASN A 117 -28.29 -12.43 16.85
CA ASN A 117 -27.59 -12.89 18.04
C ASN A 117 -26.27 -13.61 17.76
N THR A 118 -25.97 -13.89 16.49
CA THR A 118 -24.82 -14.66 16.02
C THR A 118 -23.52 -13.86 15.93
N CYS A 119 -23.56 -12.52 15.90
CA CYS A 119 -22.38 -11.66 15.74
C CYS A 119 -21.87 -11.01 17.04
N ARG A 120 -22.18 -11.60 18.21
CA ARG A 120 -22.27 -10.87 19.50
C ARG A 120 -20.99 -10.66 20.31
N ASP A 121 -19.85 -11.26 20.00
CA ASP A 121 -18.72 -11.21 20.94
C ASP A 121 -17.99 -9.84 20.96
N VAL A 122 -18.10 -9.02 19.92
CA VAL A 122 -17.46 -7.68 19.85
C VAL A 122 -18.34 -6.69 19.09
N TRP A 123 -19.09 -5.84 19.80
CA TRP A 123 -19.85 -4.75 19.19
C TRP A 123 -18.92 -3.60 18.79
N THR A 124 -19.06 -3.10 17.57
CA THR A 124 -18.25 -1.99 17.03
C THR A 124 -19.13 -1.02 16.26
N GLU A 125 -18.62 0.18 15.95
CA GLU A 125 -19.37 1.19 15.18
C GLU A 125 -19.83 0.71 13.80
N TYR A 126 -19.15 -0.30 13.27
CA TYR A 126 -19.55 -0.99 12.05
C TYR A 126 -20.85 -1.78 12.23
N HIS A 127 -21.06 -2.38 13.41
CA HIS A 127 -22.29 -3.10 13.73
C HIS A 127 -23.49 -2.16 13.91
N ASP A 128 -23.25 -0.88 14.16
CA ASP A 128 -24.31 0.15 14.20
C ASP A 128 -24.84 0.46 12.78
N MET A 129 -24.08 0.13 11.73
CA MET A 129 -24.45 0.40 10.35
C MET A 129 -25.46 -0.63 9.83
N GLY A 130 -26.65 -0.16 9.44
CA GLY A 130 -27.68 -0.97 8.81
C GLY A 130 -27.46 -1.20 7.30
N ILE A 131 -28.41 -1.89 6.68
CA ILE A 131 -28.39 -2.24 5.24
C ILE A 131 -28.27 -0.99 4.35
N GLY A 132 -28.86 0.14 4.76
CA GLY A 132 -28.77 1.41 4.02
C GLY A 132 -27.32 1.88 3.87
N GLY A 133 -26.55 1.88 4.96
CA GLY A 133 -25.14 2.25 4.92
C GLY A 133 -24.28 1.24 4.17
N ILE A 134 -24.56 -0.05 4.33
CA ILE A 134 -23.86 -1.11 3.59
C ILE A 134 -24.04 -0.94 2.08
N LYS A 135 -25.28 -0.68 1.64
CA LYS A 135 -25.59 -0.42 0.23
C LYS A 135 -24.91 0.85 -0.25
N ALA A 136 -24.96 1.95 0.51
CA ALA A 136 -24.32 3.20 0.12
C ALA A 136 -22.81 3.04 -0.14
N ILE A 137 -22.12 2.24 0.68
CA ILE A 137 -20.69 1.94 0.49
C ILE A 137 -20.47 1.15 -0.80
N ALA A 138 -21.26 0.11 -1.05
CA ALA A 138 -21.11 -0.70 -2.26
C ALA A 138 -21.42 0.09 -3.55
N GLU A 139 -22.41 0.99 -3.52
CA GLU A 139 -22.84 1.81 -4.66
C GLU A 139 -21.89 2.99 -4.96
N TYR A 140 -20.97 3.32 -4.06
CA TYR A 140 -19.87 4.25 -4.38
C TYR A 140 -18.83 3.62 -5.31
N LYS A 141 -18.85 2.28 -5.44
CA LYS A 141 -18.10 1.44 -6.39
C LYS A 141 -16.57 1.49 -6.31
N VAL A 142 -15.94 2.67 -6.37
CA VAL A 142 -14.49 2.83 -6.40
C VAL A 142 -14.03 3.84 -5.35
N TYR A 143 -13.07 3.43 -4.52
CA TYR A 143 -12.42 4.29 -3.55
C TYR A 143 -10.95 4.50 -3.92
N THR A 144 -10.59 5.77 -4.13
CA THR A 144 -9.21 6.25 -4.19
C THR A 144 -8.65 6.45 -2.78
N ALA A 145 -7.39 6.90 -2.66
CA ALA A 145 -6.75 7.09 -1.36
C ALA A 145 -7.51 8.09 -0.47
N ASP A 146 -7.96 9.20 -1.05
CA ASP A 146 -8.76 10.19 -0.32
C ASP A 146 -10.13 9.63 0.09
N ALA A 147 -10.80 8.94 -0.85
CA ALA A 147 -12.11 8.36 -0.58
C ALA A 147 -12.09 7.24 0.47
N VAL A 148 -10.98 6.49 0.60
CA VAL A 148 -10.82 5.48 1.66
C VAL A 148 -10.82 6.13 3.05
N ILE A 149 -10.23 7.31 3.20
CA ILE A 149 -10.26 8.04 4.47
C ILE A 149 -11.70 8.46 4.81
N ASP A 150 -12.46 8.95 3.82
CA ASP A 150 -13.88 9.27 4.00
C ASP A 150 -14.71 8.02 4.34
N LEU A 151 -14.42 6.88 3.72
CA LEU A 151 -15.04 5.60 4.03
C LEU A 151 -14.82 5.23 5.50
N LEU A 152 -13.60 5.37 6.00
CA LEU A 152 -13.27 5.06 7.39
C LEU A 152 -13.97 6.02 8.37
N HIS A 153 -14.05 7.32 8.04
CA HIS A 153 -14.82 8.29 8.84
C HIS A 153 -16.32 7.95 8.85
N TYR A 154 -16.86 7.55 7.70
CA TYR A 154 -18.24 7.12 7.60
C TYR A 154 -18.46 5.84 8.42
N VAL A 155 -17.62 4.82 8.29
CA VAL A 155 -17.82 3.53 8.99
C VAL A 155 -17.59 3.63 10.49
N ALA A 156 -16.50 4.28 10.92
CA ALA A 156 -16.04 4.27 12.32
C ALA A 156 -15.60 5.68 12.79
N PRO A 157 -16.54 6.64 12.92
CA PRO A 157 -16.23 8.03 13.20
C PRO A 157 -15.50 8.25 14.54
N LYS A 158 -15.83 7.50 15.60
CA LYS A 158 -15.16 7.62 16.91
C LYS A 158 -13.73 7.10 16.85
N MET A 159 -13.52 5.98 16.16
CA MET A 159 -12.17 5.44 15.92
C MET A 159 -11.32 6.42 15.11
N MET A 160 -11.87 7.01 14.04
CA MET A 160 -11.16 8.01 13.25
C MET A 160 -10.91 9.31 14.02
N ALA A 161 -11.85 9.77 14.85
CA ALA A 161 -11.64 10.93 15.71
C ALA A 161 -10.49 10.72 16.70
N ARG A 162 -10.35 9.50 17.25
CA ARG A 162 -9.23 9.13 18.12
C ARG A 162 -7.91 9.08 17.35
N GLY A 163 -7.91 8.49 16.15
CA GLY A 163 -6.73 8.46 15.27
C GLY A 163 -6.27 9.87 14.85
N ALA A 164 -7.21 10.75 14.50
CA ALA A 164 -6.95 12.12 14.05
C ALA A 164 -6.34 13.03 15.14
N ALA A 165 -6.37 12.61 16.41
CA ALA A 165 -5.64 13.28 17.49
C ALA A 165 -4.11 13.09 17.36
N HIS A 166 -3.66 12.01 16.73
CA HIS A 166 -2.26 11.59 16.68
C HIS A 166 -1.68 11.45 15.27
N PHE A 167 -2.53 11.31 14.25
CA PHE A 167 -2.11 11.07 12.88
C PHE A 167 -2.75 12.06 11.92
N SER A 168 -2.05 12.24 10.81
CA SER A 168 -2.42 13.07 9.69
C SER A 168 -2.08 12.35 8.40
N TYR A 169 -2.84 12.66 7.35
CA TYR A 169 -2.80 11.94 6.08
C TYR A 169 -2.69 12.87 4.87
N GLY A 170 -2.68 14.19 5.11
CA GLY A 170 -2.67 15.20 4.06
C GLY A 170 -1.27 15.51 3.55
N ILE A 171 -1.21 16.59 2.77
CA ILE A 171 0.00 17.23 2.27
C ILE A 171 -0.05 18.66 2.77
N ALA A 172 1.06 19.18 3.28
CA ALA A 172 1.07 20.56 3.77
C ALA A 172 0.94 21.57 2.62
N ASP A 173 0.03 22.52 2.69
CA ASP A 173 0.02 23.64 1.72
C ASP A 173 1.25 24.52 1.91
N ASP A 174 1.49 24.91 3.16
CA ASP A 174 2.63 25.70 3.61
C ASP A 174 3.26 25.04 4.83
N LEU A 175 4.47 24.51 4.68
CA LEU A 175 5.19 23.84 5.76
C LEU A 175 5.70 24.81 6.85
N ASP A 176 5.61 26.13 6.64
CA ASP A 176 5.89 27.14 7.65
C ASP A 176 4.67 27.51 8.52
N ASP A 177 3.49 26.94 8.23
CA ASP A 177 2.29 27.14 9.04
C ASP A 177 2.49 26.51 10.44
N PRO A 178 2.34 27.28 11.54
CA PRO A 178 2.50 26.78 12.91
C PRO A 178 1.63 25.57 13.27
N LYS A 179 0.53 25.32 12.53
CA LYS A 179 -0.29 24.13 12.77
C LYS A 179 0.50 22.82 12.60
N TYR A 180 1.53 22.80 11.76
CA TYR A 180 2.37 21.62 11.52
C TYR A 180 3.38 21.34 12.65
N GLU A 181 3.55 22.26 13.61
CA GLU A 181 4.33 22.00 14.83
C GLU A 181 3.60 21.01 15.77
N HIS A 182 2.27 20.87 15.62
CA HIS A 182 1.48 19.96 16.43
C HIS A 182 1.88 18.50 16.19
N HIS A 183 2.02 17.71 17.26
CA HIS A 183 2.59 16.35 17.23
C HIS A 183 1.91 15.34 16.31
N ARG A 184 0.70 15.65 15.83
CA ARG A 184 -0.08 14.79 14.94
C ARG A 184 0.49 14.76 13.52
N HIS A 185 1.34 15.73 13.20
CA HIS A 185 1.97 15.91 11.89
C HIS A 185 3.37 15.29 11.81
N TRP A 186 4.03 15.03 12.95
CA TRP A 186 5.43 14.60 12.99
C TRP A 186 5.69 13.26 12.30
N SER A 187 4.70 12.37 12.27
CA SER A 187 4.79 11.08 11.57
C SER A 187 4.44 11.16 10.08
N ASN A 188 4.00 12.32 9.61
CA ASN A 188 3.66 12.55 8.21
C ASN A 188 4.82 13.30 7.51
N PRO A 189 5.61 12.61 6.66
CA PRO A 189 6.75 13.21 5.99
C PRO A 189 6.34 14.23 4.90
N LEU A 190 5.04 14.32 4.57
CA LEU A 190 4.46 15.30 3.65
C LEU A 190 3.94 16.55 4.38
N GLU A 191 4.06 16.61 5.70
CA GLU A 191 3.63 17.73 6.55
C GLU A 191 4.70 18.18 7.53
N THR A 192 5.92 17.65 7.41
CA THR A 192 7.07 18.00 8.25
C THR A 192 8.30 18.24 7.38
N LYS A 193 9.18 19.17 7.79
CA LYS A 193 10.47 19.44 7.13
C LYS A 193 11.57 18.57 7.74
N LEU A 194 12.51 18.14 6.91
CA LEU A 194 13.79 17.63 7.41
C LEU A 194 14.53 18.75 8.18
N PRO A 195 15.29 18.40 9.23
CA PRO A 195 16.00 19.36 10.07
C PRO A 195 17.13 20.06 9.29
N ASN A 196 17.60 21.18 9.81
CA ASN A 196 18.79 21.85 9.28
C ASN A 196 20.08 21.09 9.66
N ALA A 197 20.42 20.07 8.89
CA ALA A 197 21.58 19.21 9.11
C ALA A 197 22.27 18.85 7.78
N PRO A 198 22.96 19.80 7.12
CA PRO A 198 23.52 19.59 5.77
C PRO A 198 24.61 18.52 5.69
N GLU A 199 25.28 18.22 6.80
CA GLU A 199 26.30 17.15 6.90
C GLU A 199 25.67 15.76 7.14
N MET A 200 24.37 15.68 7.44
CA MET A 200 23.66 14.42 7.60
C MET A 200 23.37 13.79 6.24
N GLU A 201 23.40 12.46 6.19
CA GLU A 201 22.96 11.67 5.04
C GLU A 201 21.78 10.77 5.46
N ILE A 202 20.79 10.62 4.59
CA ILE A 202 19.64 9.73 4.79
C ILE A 202 19.74 8.56 3.81
N TYR A 203 19.63 7.35 4.34
CA TYR A 203 19.66 6.11 3.56
C TYR A 203 18.30 5.42 3.63
N SER A 204 17.65 5.24 2.49
CA SER A 204 16.43 4.45 2.38
C SER A 204 16.76 3.04 1.91
N LEU A 205 16.80 2.13 2.88
CA LEU A 205 17.18 0.72 2.72
C LEU A 205 15.90 -0.12 2.70
N TYR A 206 15.53 -0.72 1.57
CA TYR A 206 14.28 -1.51 1.47
C TYR A 206 14.33 -2.62 0.42
N GLY A 207 13.45 -3.61 0.59
CA GLY A 207 13.35 -4.77 -0.28
C GLY A 207 12.51 -4.50 -1.52
N VAL A 208 12.84 -5.17 -2.62
CA VAL A 208 12.11 -5.07 -3.90
C VAL A 208 12.07 -6.42 -4.61
N GLY A 209 11.25 -6.53 -5.66
CA GLY A 209 11.15 -7.71 -6.52
C GLY A 209 10.14 -8.75 -6.03
N ILE A 210 9.27 -8.39 -5.08
CA ILE A 210 8.23 -9.27 -4.54
C ILE A 210 6.85 -8.66 -4.83
N PRO A 211 5.90 -9.44 -5.39
CA PRO A 211 4.52 -9.01 -5.54
C PRO A 211 3.95 -8.54 -4.19
N THR A 212 3.50 -7.30 -4.15
CA THR A 212 3.05 -6.61 -2.94
C THR A 212 1.68 -5.98 -3.16
N GLU A 213 0.77 -6.15 -2.21
CA GLU A 213 -0.63 -5.73 -2.33
C GLU A 213 -0.76 -4.22 -2.55
N ARG A 214 -1.62 -3.81 -3.50
CA ARG A 214 -1.77 -2.39 -3.89
C ARG A 214 -3.22 -1.93 -4.01
N SER A 215 -4.10 -2.80 -4.49
CA SER A 215 -5.53 -2.51 -4.64
C SER A 215 -6.36 -3.80 -4.56
N TYR A 216 -7.60 -3.67 -4.12
CA TYR A 216 -8.44 -4.79 -3.72
C TYR A 216 -9.81 -4.73 -4.42
N ILE A 217 -10.24 -5.87 -4.94
CA ILE A 217 -11.57 -6.07 -5.49
C ILE A 217 -12.44 -6.66 -4.40
N TYR A 218 -13.46 -5.94 -3.99
CA TYR A 218 -14.45 -6.36 -3.01
C TYR A 218 -15.75 -6.80 -3.68
N LYS A 219 -16.52 -7.60 -2.97
CA LYS A 219 -17.92 -7.92 -3.26
C LYS A 219 -18.76 -7.80 -1.99
N LEU A 220 -20.05 -7.52 -2.18
CA LEU A 220 -21.01 -7.57 -1.10
C LEU A 220 -21.30 -9.04 -0.75
N ASN A 221 -21.23 -9.37 0.53
CA ASN A 221 -21.73 -10.62 1.05
C ASN A 221 -23.24 -10.49 1.31
N GLN A 222 -24.03 -11.20 0.50
CA GLN A 222 -25.50 -11.20 0.58
C GLN A 222 -26.03 -12.27 1.54
N SER A 223 -25.16 -13.02 2.22
CA SER A 223 -25.59 -14.04 3.17
C SER A 223 -26.19 -13.40 4.43
N PRO A 224 -27.43 -13.74 4.82
CA PRO A 224 -28.11 -13.16 5.98
C PRO A 224 -27.44 -13.49 7.33
N ASP A 225 -26.57 -14.50 7.37
CA ASP A 225 -25.85 -14.93 8.57
C ASP A 225 -24.42 -14.35 8.66
N SER A 226 -23.98 -13.55 7.68
CA SER A 226 -22.62 -13.01 7.69
C SER A 226 -22.51 -11.73 8.51
N CYS A 227 -21.60 -11.75 9.48
CA CYS A 227 -21.24 -10.57 10.27
C CYS A 227 -20.37 -9.56 9.50
N ILE A 228 -19.95 -9.86 8.27
CA ILE A 228 -19.04 -9.03 7.47
C ILE A 228 -19.63 -8.84 6.07
N PRO A 229 -20.37 -7.74 5.81
CA PRO A 229 -20.93 -7.44 4.49
C PRO A 229 -19.93 -7.26 3.35
N PHE A 230 -18.63 -7.01 3.59
CA PHE A 230 -17.67 -6.74 2.51
C PHE A 230 -16.53 -7.75 2.51
N HIS A 231 -16.43 -8.53 1.43
CA HIS A 231 -15.39 -9.56 1.28
C HIS A 231 -14.53 -9.26 0.07
N ILE A 232 -13.22 -9.55 0.16
CA ILE A 232 -12.37 -9.60 -1.04
C ILE A 232 -12.94 -10.67 -1.99
N PHE A 233 -13.06 -10.31 -3.26
CA PHE A 233 -13.57 -11.19 -4.29
C PHE A 233 -12.47 -12.16 -4.74
N THR A 234 -12.20 -13.18 -3.92
CA THR A 234 -11.11 -14.14 -4.13
C THR A 234 -11.21 -14.95 -5.43
N SER A 235 -12.39 -15.05 -6.02
CA SER A 235 -12.58 -15.67 -7.34
C SER A 235 -12.19 -14.75 -8.50
N ALA A 236 -11.88 -13.47 -8.27
CA ALA A 236 -11.34 -12.59 -9.30
C ALA A 236 -9.84 -12.88 -9.53
N HIS A 237 -9.56 -13.61 -10.59
CA HIS A 237 -8.21 -13.80 -11.14
C HIS A 237 -8.25 -13.59 -12.65
N GLU A 238 -7.09 -13.42 -13.25
CA GLU A 238 -6.93 -13.53 -14.70
C GLU A 238 -6.36 -14.91 -15.03
N GLU A 239 -6.63 -15.41 -16.24
CA GLU A 239 -6.10 -16.70 -16.70
C GLU A 239 -4.59 -16.63 -17.00
N ASP A 240 -4.07 -15.42 -17.21
CA ASP A 240 -2.65 -15.16 -17.46
C ASP A 240 -1.84 -15.24 -16.16
N GLU A 241 -0.88 -16.17 -16.10
CA GLU A 241 0.03 -16.33 -14.96
C GLU A 241 0.93 -15.08 -14.74
N GLU A 242 1.10 -14.24 -15.76
CA GLU A 242 1.84 -12.98 -15.67
C GLU A 242 0.98 -11.82 -15.14
N SER A 243 -0.31 -12.06 -14.89
CA SER A 243 -1.22 -11.07 -14.34
C SER A 243 -0.82 -10.60 -12.94
N CYS A 244 -1.01 -9.31 -12.72
CA CYS A 244 -0.90 -8.70 -11.40
C CYS A 244 -2.10 -8.99 -10.48
N LEU A 245 -3.21 -9.52 -11.00
CA LEU A 245 -4.42 -9.82 -10.23
C LEU A 245 -4.38 -11.25 -9.69
N LYS A 246 -4.29 -11.39 -8.36
CA LYS A 246 -4.32 -12.69 -7.67
C LYS A 246 -5.38 -12.66 -6.58
N ALA A 247 -6.37 -13.54 -6.68
CA ALA A 247 -7.44 -13.71 -5.70
C ALA A 247 -8.11 -12.39 -5.24
N GLY A 248 -8.45 -11.53 -6.19
CA GLY A 248 -9.08 -10.23 -5.92
C GLY A 248 -8.12 -9.15 -5.43
N VAL A 249 -6.80 -9.39 -5.47
CA VAL A 249 -5.78 -8.40 -5.07
C VAL A 249 -4.85 -8.11 -6.23
N TYR A 250 -4.77 -6.85 -6.61
CA TYR A 250 -3.77 -6.37 -7.55
C TYR A 250 -2.47 -6.08 -6.82
N ASN A 251 -1.37 -6.60 -7.37
CA ASN A 251 -0.04 -6.48 -6.80
C ASN A 251 0.84 -5.54 -7.64
N VAL A 252 1.82 -4.92 -6.98
CA VAL A 252 2.91 -4.15 -7.57
C VAL A 252 4.26 -4.59 -6.97
N ASP A 253 5.34 -3.99 -7.43
CA ASP A 253 6.68 -4.20 -6.86
C ASP A 253 6.76 -3.69 -5.41
N GLY A 254 7.42 -4.47 -4.54
CA GLY A 254 7.60 -4.16 -3.13
C GLY A 254 8.33 -5.28 -2.39
N ASP A 255 8.13 -5.31 -1.07
CA ASP A 255 8.79 -6.25 -0.15
C ASP A 255 7.83 -7.30 0.43
N GLU A 256 6.71 -7.62 -0.25
CA GLU A 256 5.56 -8.43 0.20
C GLU A 256 4.53 -7.64 1.03
N THR A 257 4.96 -6.60 1.77
CA THR A 257 4.07 -5.84 2.67
C THR A 257 3.92 -4.38 2.27
N VAL A 258 5.02 -3.73 1.91
CA VAL A 258 5.12 -2.30 1.62
C VAL A 258 5.45 -2.12 0.14
N PRO A 259 4.57 -1.49 -0.65
CA PRO A 259 4.87 -1.15 -2.03
C PRO A 259 6.10 -0.25 -2.13
N VAL A 260 6.91 -0.42 -3.18
CA VAL A 260 8.09 0.42 -3.45
C VAL A 260 7.76 1.91 -3.43
N LEU A 261 6.58 2.29 -3.93
CA LEU A 261 6.12 3.68 -3.90
C LEU A 261 6.11 4.24 -2.46
N SER A 262 5.60 3.48 -1.50
CA SER A 262 5.57 3.88 -0.09
C SER A 262 6.95 3.92 0.54
N ALA A 263 7.82 2.96 0.20
CA ALA A 263 9.16 2.85 0.78
C ALA A 263 10.15 3.89 0.22
N GLY A 264 10.03 4.22 -1.06
CA GLY A 264 11.05 4.97 -1.79
C GLY A 264 10.68 6.38 -2.21
N PHE A 265 9.40 6.76 -2.30
CA PHE A 265 8.98 8.04 -2.90
C PHE A 265 9.65 9.27 -2.28
N MET A 266 9.67 9.33 -0.94
CA MET A 266 10.25 10.48 -0.24
C MET A 266 11.72 10.64 -0.60
N CYS A 267 12.50 9.57 -0.54
CA CYS A 267 13.93 9.61 -0.85
C CYS A 267 14.21 9.86 -2.34
N ALA A 268 13.38 9.30 -3.23
CA ALA A 268 13.52 9.40 -4.68
C ALA A 268 13.22 10.80 -5.22
N LYS A 269 12.27 11.52 -4.59
CA LYS A 269 11.78 12.81 -5.10
C LYS A 269 11.62 13.87 -4.03
N ALA A 270 10.77 13.65 -3.04
CA ALA A 270 10.35 14.75 -2.14
C ALA A 270 11.48 15.29 -1.25
N TRP A 271 12.43 14.45 -0.84
CA TRP A 271 13.65 14.82 -0.11
C TRP A 271 14.89 14.91 -1.01
N ARG A 272 14.77 14.62 -2.30
CA ARG A 272 15.93 14.54 -3.20
C ARG A 272 16.41 15.96 -3.54
N GLY A 273 17.62 16.31 -3.09
CA GLY A 273 18.17 17.66 -3.26
C GLY A 273 17.48 18.68 -2.34
N LYS A 274 17.51 19.95 -2.73
CA LYS A 274 16.91 21.04 -1.95
C LYS A 274 15.46 21.25 -2.36
N THR A 275 14.53 20.90 -1.47
CA THR A 275 13.07 21.02 -1.66
C THR A 275 12.46 21.69 -0.42
N ARG A 276 11.15 21.97 -0.45
CA ARG A 276 10.38 22.45 0.70
C ARG A 276 10.33 21.44 1.83
N PHE A 277 10.44 20.13 1.52
CA PHE A 277 10.51 19.06 2.52
C PHE A 277 11.94 18.80 2.99
N ASN A 278 12.96 19.18 2.20
CA ASN A 278 14.38 19.09 2.55
C ASN A 278 15.09 20.43 2.35
N PRO A 279 14.84 21.43 3.23
CA PRO A 279 15.33 22.79 3.04
C PRO A 279 16.85 22.92 3.16
N SER A 280 17.51 22.04 3.93
CA SER A 280 18.97 22.02 4.06
C SER A 280 19.67 21.23 2.95
N GLY A 281 18.93 20.53 2.08
CA GLY A 281 19.52 19.72 1.02
C GLY A 281 20.33 18.55 1.56
N ILE A 282 19.87 17.91 2.64
CA ILE A 282 20.42 16.64 3.16
C ILE A 282 20.56 15.66 2.00
N LYS A 283 21.72 15.00 1.89
CA LYS A 283 21.94 14.01 0.84
C LYS A 283 21.10 12.78 1.15
N THR A 284 20.38 12.29 0.16
CA THR A 284 19.53 11.10 0.27
C THR A 284 20.00 10.02 -0.69
N TYR A 285 20.06 8.77 -0.24
CA TYR A 285 20.44 7.62 -1.05
C TYR A 285 19.42 6.51 -0.94
N ILE A 286 19.13 5.86 -2.07
CA ILE A 286 18.27 4.68 -2.13
C ILE A 286 19.12 3.42 -2.25
N ARG A 287 18.83 2.43 -1.43
CA ARG A 287 19.48 1.12 -1.42
C ARG A 287 18.40 0.04 -1.50
N GLU A 288 18.17 -0.47 -2.70
CA GLU A 288 17.20 -1.53 -2.95
C GLU A 288 17.85 -2.92 -2.91
N TYR A 289 17.23 -3.83 -2.17
CA TYR A 289 17.65 -5.22 -2.04
C TYR A 289 16.69 -6.11 -2.81
N ASN A 290 17.07 -6.48 -4.03
CA ASN A 290 16.27 -7.33 -4.88
C ASN A 290 16.17 -8.74 -4.28
N HIS A 291 14.94 -9.20 -4.05
CA HIS A 291 14.66 -10.47 -3.42
C HIS A 291 15.25 -11.63 -4.23
N SER A 292 16.00 -12.50 -3.55
CA SER A 292 16.34 -13.82 -4.04
C SER A 292 15.85 -14.86 -3.03
N PRO A 293 14.97 -15.80 -3.44
CA PRO A 293 14.49 -16.84 -2.55
C PRO A 293 15.66 -17.76 -2.12
N PRO A 294 15.57 -18.37 -0.92
CA PRO A 294 16.59 -19.30 -0.44
C PRO A 294 16.79 -20.46 -1.43
N ALA A 295 18.05 -20.89 -1.60
CA ALA A 295 18.40 -21.95 -2.55
C ALA A 295 17.93 -23.33 -2.09
N ASN A 296 17.72 -23.51 -0.78
CA ASN A 296 17.24 -24.75 -0.16
C ASN A 296 16.58 -24.47 1.20
N LEU A 297 15.84 -25.46 1.72
CA LEU A 297 15.11 -25.36 3.00
C LEU A 297 16.03 -25.14 4.22
N LEU A 298 17.31 -25.52 4.12
CA LEU A 298 18.29 -25.38 5.21
C LEU A 298 18.77 -23.93 5.38
N GLU A 299 18.66 -23.10 4.34
CA GLU A 299 18.99 -21.67 4.38
C GLU A 299 17.95 -20.85 5.18
N GLY A 300 16.83 -21.48 5.57
CA GLY A 300 15.78 -20.84 6.34
C GLY A 300 15.19 -19.63 5.61
N ARG A 301 15.38 -18.44 6.18
CA ARG A 301 14.81 -17.16 5.69
C ARG A 301 15.55 -16.57 4.48
N GLY A 302 16.65 -17.18 4.04
CA GLY A 302 17.41 -16.77 2.86
C GLY A 302 18.33 -15.57 3.10
N THR A 303 19.61 -15.70 2.78
CA THR A 303 20.63 -14.67 3.04
C THR A 303 20.54 -13.44 2.11
N GLN A 304 19.69 -13.52 1.09
CA GLN A 304 19.43 -12.48 0.09
C GLN A 304 17.94 -12.14 -0.03
N SER A 305 17.15 -12.44 1.01
CA SER A 305 15.73 -12.12 0.99
C SER A 305 15.51 -10.61 1.02
N GLY A 306 14.65 -10.12 0.12
CA GLY A 306 14.10 -8.76 0.14
C GLY A 306 12.71 -8.69 0.78
N ALA A 307 12.25 -9.74 1.46
CA ALA A 307 10.91 -9.74 2.07
C ALA A 307 10.90 -8.91 3.36
N HIS A 308 9.78 -8.27 3.66
CA HIS A 308 9.64 -7.23 4.69
C HIS A 308 10.29 -7.58 6.04
N VAL A 309 10.08 -8.82 6.51
CA VAL A 309 10.63 -9.30 7.79
C VAL A 309 12.03 -9.91 7.61
N ASP A 310 12.22 -10.66 6.53
CA ASP A 310 13.44 -11.45 6.32
C ASP A 310 14.62 -10.63 5.81
N ILE A 311 14.38 -9.40 5.35
CA ILE A 311 15.40 -8.46 4.91
C ILE A 311 16.42 -8.13 6.01
N MET A 312 16.05 -8.26 7.29
CA MET A 312 17.00 -8.11 8.40
C MET A 312 18.12 -9.17 8.38
N GLY A 313 17.90 -10.31 7.71
CA GLY A 313 18.91 -11.34 7.48
C GLY A 313 19.67 -11.18 6.16
N ASN A 314 19.38 -10.14 5.37
CA ASN A 314 20.01 -9.90 4.08
C ASN A 314 21.45 -9.41 4.27
N PHE A 315 22.43 -10.15 3.76
CA PHE A 315 23.84 -9.82 3.99
C PHE A 315 24.23 -8.44 3.44
N ALA A 316 23.67 -8.04 2.29
CA ALA A 316 24.02 -6.78 1.65
C ALA A 316 23.45 -5.59 2.46
N LEU A 317 22.26 -5.76 3.05
CA LEU A 317 21.69 -4.78 3.96
C LEU A 317 22.52 -4.66 5.24
N ILE A 318 22.90 -5.79 5.83
CA ILE A 318 23.75 -5.82 7.03
C ILE A 318 25.10 -5.16 6.73
N GLU A 319 25.69 -5.44 5.57
CA GLU A 319 26.95 -4.83 5.14
C GLU A 319 26.83 -3.31 5.01
N ASP A 320 25.79 -2.81 4.33
CA ASP A 320 25.55 -1.37 4.19
C ASP A 320 25.35 -0.68 5.55
N ILE A 321 24.56 -1.28 6.45
CA ILE A 321 24.37 -0.78 7.83
C ILE A 321 25.71 -0.72 8.57
N MET A 322 26.53 -1.78 8.48
CA MET A 322 27.84 -1.82 9.13
C MET A 322 28.77 -0.73 8.58
N ARG A 323 28.81 -0.54 7.26
CA ARG A 323 29.62 0.52 6.62
C ARG A 323 29.21 1.90 7.14
N VAL A 324 27.91 2.21 7.16
CA VAL A 324 27.40 3.49 7.71
C VAL A 324 27.75 3.62 9.20
N ALA A 325 27.53 2.58 9.99
CA ALA A 325 27.83 2.59 11.43
C ALA A 325 29.32 2.81 11.74
N THR A 326 30.21 2.38 10.84
CA THR A 326 31.66 2.61 10.93
C THR A 326 32.13 3.96 10.38
N GLY A 327 31.21 4.84 9.96
CA GLY A 327 31.53 6.18 9.46
C GLY A 327 31.67 6.27 7.94
N GLY A 328 31.29 5.23 7.20
CA GLY A 328 31.19 5.28 5.74
C GLY A 328 30.08 6.23 5.29
N ASN A 329 30.31 6.91 4.16
CA ASN A 329 29.35 7.83 3.54
C ASN A 329 28.74 7.22 2.26
N GLY A 330 27.86 7.98 1.60
CA GLY A 330 27.13 7.48 0.45
C GLY A 330 28.02 7.03 -0.71
N SER A 331 29.20 7.62 -0.88
CA SER A 331 30.15 7.18 -1.90
C SER A 331 30.82 5.84 -1.56
N ASP A 332 31.07 5.56 -0.28
CA ASP A 332 31.61 4.28 0.19
C ASP A 332 30.63 3.11 0.03
N LEU A 333 29.33 3.43 0.02
CA LEU A 333 28.25 2.48 -0.27
C LEU A 333 27.98 2.32 -1.78
N GLY A 334 28.59 3.16 -2.63
CA GLY A 334 28.37 3.14 -4.08
C GLY A 334 27.14 3.93 -4.55
N HIS A 335 26.73 4.94 -3.78
CA HIS A 335 25.57 5.80 -4.05
C HIS A 335 24.24 5.01 -4.17
N ASP A 336 23.34 5.49 -5.02
CA ASP A 336 22.04 4.86 -5.23
C ASP A 336 22.20 3.48 -5.90
N GLN A 337 21.53 2.48 -5.32
CA GLN A 337 21.32 1.18 -5.92
C GLN A 337 19.82 0.97 -6.09
N VAL A 338 19.32 1.07 -7.32
CA VAL A 338 17.89 0.99 -7.64
C VAL A 338 17.67 -0.06 -8.73
N HIS A 339 16.78 -1.01 -8.44
CA HIS A 339 16.32 -2.07 -9.33
C HIS A 339 14.87 -1.85 -9.81
N SER A 340 14.08 -1.11 -9.04
CA SER A 340 12.68 -0.81 -9.28
C SER A 340 12.48 0.37 -10.24
N GLY A 341 11.20 0.66 -10.56
CA GLY A 341 10.82 1.83 -11.34
C GLY A 341 10.69 3.14 -10.55
N ILE A 342 11.14 3.21 -9.29
CA ILE A 342 10.77 4.29 -8.35
C ILE A 342 11.05 5.71 -8.87
N PHE A 343 12.17 5.97 -9.53
CA PHE A 343 12.44 7.31 -10.09
C PHE A 343 11.44 7.68 -11.21
N LYS A 344 11.12 6.72 -12.09
CA LYS A 344 10.12 6.93 -13.15
C LYS A 344 8.71 7.09 -12.57
N TRP A 345 8.38 6.34 -11.52
CA TRP A 345 7.08 6.45 -10.86
C TRP A 345 6.93 7.77 -10.10
N SER A 346 7.98 8.21 -9.41
CA SER A 346 7.97 9.47 -8.67
C SER A 346 7.85 10.68 -9.59
N GLU A 347 8.44 10.65 -10.79
CA GLU A 347 8.28 11.71 -11.81
C GLU A 347 6.80 11.94 -12.19
N ARG A 348 5.97 10.90 -12.18
CA ARG A 348 4.53 10.98 -12.53
C ARG A 348 3.65 11.61 -11.44
N ILE A 349 4.18 11.76 -10.23
CA ILE A 349 3.45 12.37 -9.11
C ILE A 349 3.61 13.89 -9.18
N ASP A 350 2.50 14.59 -9.37
CA ASP A 350 2.49 16.05 -9.39
C ASP A 350 2.45 16.60 -7.94
N LEU A 351 3.62 16.64 -7.32
CA LEU A 351 3.82 17.21 -5.99
C LEU A 351 4.70 18.46 -6.11
N LYS A 352 4.20 19.60 -5.61
CA LYS A 352 4.98 20.83 -5.49
C LYS A 352 6.13 20.63 -4.50
N LEU A 353 7.36 20.76 -5.00
CA LEU A 353 8.60 20.63 -4.24
C LEU A 353 9.16 21.97 -3.79
#